data_AF-A0A8S1ST99-F1
#
_entry.id   AF-A0A8S1ST99-F1
#
_cell.length_a   1.000
_cell.length_b   1.000
_cell.length_c   1.000
_cell.angle_alpha   90.00
_cell.angle_beta   90.00
_cell.angle_gamma   90.00
#
_symmetry.space_group_name_H-M   'P 1'
#
loop_
_entity.id
_entity.type
_entity.pdbx_description
1 polymer ?
#
loop_
_entity_poly.entity_id
_entity_poly.type
_entity_poly.pdbx_seq_one_letter_code
_entity_poly.pdbx_strand_id
1 'polypeptide(L)'
;MSQLISKIFFQNTVLVLRIQGSINSQLVRQISHQLENQNRGSVIALGLIINSQGGCPYQVEVLSKKIKNYLNGLPLYTFATEYSLGNAYQLLQLGNKSYAQNTSKIGFTQMYKNKLNFAEFLQNYGINALQYQSSQIVNHNFVINSLVKSNSQQEMDYLDQYYGFKTKQLTEECWKNRREFIKINKEQLENNVFLGKEAKEIGLVDELGTYEQVLMQQYPKAKIIPINTEGKLTEYENWFNLFIKISQSRGFLGLVLLFGIKVMVKWGLIIYVWRQSVKQRKLKKLQESKQ
;
A
#
# COMPACT_ATOMS: atom_id res chain seq x y z
N MET A 1 -9.12 42.05 -11.77
CA MET A 1 -8.10 41.04 -12.08
C MET A 1 -7.70 40.15 -10.89
N SER A 2 -7.74 40.58 -9.62
CA SER A 2 -7.18 39.78 -8.52
C SER A 2 -7.96 38.50 -8.15
N GLN A 3 -9.30 38.47 -8.35
CA GLN A 3 -10.13 37.29 -8.05
C GLN A 3 -10.04 36.16 -9.08
N LEU A 4 -9.71 36.47 -10.35
CA LEU A 4 -9.54 35.44 -11.39
C LEU A 4 -8.18 34.74 -11.25
N ILE A 5 -7.14 35.50 -10.92
CA ILE A 5 -5.78 34.97 -10.75
C ILE A 5 -5.69 34.12 -9.48
N SER A 6 -6.38 34.48 -8.39
CA SER A 6 -6.44 33.64 -7.19
C SER A 6 -7.19 32.32 -7.43
N LYS A 7 -8.26 32.33 -8.25
CA LYS A 7 -8.98 31.12 -8.68
C LYS A 7 -8.13 30.17 -9.54
N ILE A 8 -7.18 30.71 -10.31
CA ILE A 8 -6.30 29.92 -11.19
C ILE A 8 -5.13 29.29 -10.41
N PHE A 9 -4.65 29.94 -9.34
CA PHE A 9 -3.51 29.45 -8.54
C PHE A 9 -3.89 28.69 -7.25
N PHE A 10 -5.10 28.88 -6.71
CA PHE A 10 -5.56 28.26 -5.45
C PHE A 10 -6.85 27.48 -5.63
N GLN A 11 -6.88 26.51 -6.54
CA GLN A 11 -7.99 25.57 -6.58
C GLN A 11 -7.87 24.60 -5.39
N ASN A 12 -8.88 24.61 -4.53
CA ASN A 12 -9.00 23.65 -3.43
C ASN A 12 -8.84 22.22 -3.97
N THR A 13 -8.04 21.43 -3.28
CA THR A 13 -7.66 20.09 -3.70
C THR A 13 -8.10 19.08 -2.66
N VAL A 14 -8.65 17.96 -3.13
CA VAL A 14 -8.84 16.75 -2.33
C VAL A 14 -7.81 15.73 -2.77
N LEU A 15 -6.91 15.35 -1.87
CA LEU A 15 -5.91 14.33 -2.18
C LEU A 15 -6.54 12.95 -2.07
N VAL A 16 -6.16 12.04 -2.97
CA VAL A 16 -6.60 10.64 -2.93
C VAL A 16 -5.38 9.75 -2.85
N LEU A 17 -5.21 9.08 -1.72
CA LEU A 17 -4.12 8.14 -1.45
C LEU A 17 -4.66 6.72 -1.55
N ARG A 18 -3.96 5.84 -2.28
CA ARG A 18 -4.34 4.43 -2.41
C ARG A 18 -3.36 3.53 -1.68
N ILE A 19 -3.86 2.56 -0.94
CA ILE A 19 -3.08 1.50 -0.31
C ILE A 19 -3.46 0.20 -1.01
N GLN A 20 -2.48 -0.44 -1.65
CA GLN A 20 -2.66 -1.70 -2.36
C GLN A 20 -1.70 -2.74 -1.78
N GLY A 21 -2.24 -3.91 -1.40
CA GLY A 21 -1.45 -5.04 -0.91
C GLY A 21 -0.96 -4.88 0.53
N SER A 22 0.17 -5.53 0.85
CA SER A 22 0.68 -5.63 2.21
C SER A 22 1.29 -4.31 2.71
N ILE A 23 0.90 -3.86 3.90
CA ILE A 23 1.43 -2.64 4.54
C ILE A 23 2.80 -2.95 5.17
N ASN A 24 3.86 -2.56 4.47
CA ASN A 24 5.25 -2.77 4.86
C ASN A 24 6.05 -1.46 4.87
N SER A 25 7.31 -1.50 5.32
CA SER A 25 8.16 -0.31 5.43
C SER A 25 8.40 0.40 4.09
N GLN A 26 8.42 -0.34 2.98
CA GLN A 26 8.58 0.22 1.65
C GLN A 26 7.36 1.05 1.25
N LEU A 27 6.16 0.52 1.43
CA LEU A 27 4.92 1.24 1.16
C LEU A 27 4.82 2.50 2.02
N VAL A 28 5.09 2.37 3.32
CA VAL A 28 5.04 3.51 4.25
C VAL A 28 6.02 4.60 3.82
N ARG A 29 7.26 4.25 3.45
CA ARG A 29 8.25 5.20 2.94
C ARG A 29 7.78 5.89 1.65
N GLN A 30 7.23 5.14 0.70
CA GLN A 30 6.71 5.71 -0.55
C GLN A 30 5.60 6.72 -0.29
N ILE A 31 4.61 6.35 0.52
CA ILE A 31 3.51 7.24 0.89
C ILE A 31 4.03 8.47 1.64
N SER A 32 4.99 8.29 2.57
CA SER A 32 5.61 9.38 3.31
C SER A 32 6.19 10.44 2.37
N HIS A 33 7.04 10.00 1.44
CA HIS A 33 7.66 10.90 0.47
C HIS A 33 6.63 11.58 -0.44
N GLN A 34 5.56 10.88 -0.80
CA GLN A 34 4.49 11.47 -1.61
C GLN A 34 3.75 12.57 -0.87
N LEU A 35 3.40 12.34 0.40
CA LEU A 35 2.75 13.33 1.25
C LEU A 35 3.66 14.53 1.50
N GLU A 36 4.94 14.31 1.81
CA GLU A 36 5.94 15.37 2.01
C GLU A 36 6.11 16.26 0.77
N ASN A 37 5.98 15.68 -0.43
CA ASN A 37 6.09 16.42 -1.70
C ASN A 37 4.79 17.14 -2.12
N GLN A 38 3.66 16.91 -1.43
CA GLN A 38 2.41 17.62 -1.74
C GLN A 38 2.36 18.98 -1.06
N ASN A 39 2.05 20.04 -1.83
CA ASN A 39 1.80 21.35 -1.26
C ASN A 39 0.49 21.35 -0.45
N ARG A 40 0.63 21.28 0.86
CA ARG A 40 -0.47 21.25 1.83
C ARG A 40 -1.39 22.48 1.73
N GLY A 41 -0.90 23.65 1.32
CA GLY A 41 -1.67 24.90 1.38
C GLY A 41 -2.96 24.93 0.55
N SER A 42 -3.08 24.06 -0.45
CA SER A 42 -4.29 23.93 -1.29
C SER A 42 -5.18 22.75 -0.90
N VAL A 43 -4.74 21.90 0.04
CA VAL A 43 -5.43 20.66 0.39
C VAL A 43 -6.50 20.95 1.43
N ILE A 44 -7.72 20.49 1.16
CA ILE A 44 -8.87 20.69 2.05
C ILE A 44 -9.42 19.38 2.64
N ALA A 45 -9.06 18.23 2.08
CA ALA A 45 -9.42 16.89 2.58
C ALA A 45 -8.53 15.81 1.95
N LEU A 46 -8.58 14.60 2.52
CA LEU A 46 -7.93 13.42 1.96
C LEU A 46 -8.90 12.23 1.92
N GLY A 47 -8.94 11.54 0.78
CA GLY A 47 -9.55 10.23 0.62
C GLY A 47 -8.48 9.15 0.70
N LEU A 48 -8.61 8.21 1.63
CA LEU A 48 -7.74 7.05 1.77
C LEU A 48 -8.45 5.80 1.25
N ILE A 49 -8.03 5.33 0.08
CA ILE A 49 -8.55 4.11 -0.54
C ILE A 49 -7.71 2.93 -0.05
N ILE A 50 -8.37 1.92 0.48
CA ILE A 50 -7.75 0.76 1.11
C ILE A 50 -8.15 -0.48 0.31
N ASN A 51 -7.13 -1.17 -0.18
CA ASN A 51 -7.22 -2.53 -0.70
C ASN A 51 -6.08 -3.35 -0.09
N SER A 52 -6.28 -3.79 1.15
CA SER A 52 -5.24 -4.46 1.91
C SER A 52 -5.80 -5.51 2.86
N GLN A 53 -5.11 -6.65 2.92
CA GLN A 53 -5.36 -7.68 3.93
C GLN A 53 -4.50 -7.47 5.20
N GLY A 54 -3.87 -6.31 5.33
CA GLY A 54 -3.05 -5.94 6.47
C GLY A 54 -1.56 -5.86 6.14
N GLY A 55 -0.74 -6.11 7.15
CA GLY A 55 0.71 -5.93 7.07
C GLY A 55 1.31 -5.87 8.46
N CYS A 56 2.49 -5.26 8.57
CA CYS A 56 3.15 -5.10 9.86
C CYS A 56 2.38 -4.09 10.74
N PRO A 57 1.92 -4.45 11.95
CA PRO A 57 1.17 -3.55 12.84
C PRO A 57 1.91 -2.23 13.09
N TYR A 58 3.22 -2.30 13.33
CA TYR A 58 4.05 -1.12 13.51
C TYR A 58 4.02 -0.19 12.30
N GLN A 59 4.03 -0.75 11.08
CA GLN A 59 3.98 0.04 9.85
C GLN A 59 2.60 0.71 9.65
N VAL A 60 1.52 0.03 10.06
CA VAL A 60 0.19 0.63 10.08
C VAL A 60 0.14 1.82 11.05
N GLU A 61 0.70 1.69 12.24
CA GLU A 61 0.74 2.79 13.22
C GLU A 61 1.57 3.99 12.73
N VAL A 62 2.75 3.73 12.17
CA VAL A 62 3.61 4.78 11.58
C VAL A 62 2.87 5.50 10.44
N LEU A 63 2.21 4.75 9.56
CA LEU A 63 1.44 5.32 8.46
C LEU A 63 0.28 6.17 8.97
N SER A 64 -0.44 5.67 9.99
CA SER A 64 -1.55 6.37 10.64
C SER A 64 -1.10 7.71 11.21
N LYS A 65 0.02 7.74 11.93
CA LYS A 65 0.61 8.97 12.49
C LYS A 65 1.00 9.95 11.38
N LYS A 66 1.62 9.46 10.31
CA LYS A 66 2.02 10.30 9.17
C LYS A 66 0.83 10.93 8.45
N ILE A 67 -0.23 10.16 8.21
CA ILE A 67 -1.47 10.68 7.60
C ILE A 67 -2.09 11.73 8.51
N LYS A 68 -2.24 11.45 9.82
CA LYS A 68 -2.79 12.41 10.80
C LYS A 68 -1.97 13.72 10.85
N ASN A 69 -0.64 13.61 10.91
CA ASN A 69 0.24 14.78 10.93
C ASN A 69 0.14 15.58 9.63
N TYR A 70 0.09 14.90 8.48
CA TYR A 70 -0.08 15.55 7.18
C TYR A 70 -1.43 16.25 7.06
N LEU A 71 -2.48 15.75 7.70
CA LEU A 71 -3.80 16.37 7.69
C LEU A 71 -3.92 17.53 8.68
N ASN A 72 -3.31 17.43 9.87
CA ASN A 72 -3.40 18.42 10.97
C ASN A 72 -4.81 19.03 11.06
N GLY A 73 -5.80 18.18 11.33
CA GLY A 73 -7.21 18.56 11.50
C GLY A 73 -8.07 18.55 10.23
N LEU A 74 -7.48 18.41 9.03
CA LEU A 74 -8.27 18.30 7.79
C LEU A 74 -9.06 16.98 7.74
N PRO A 75 -10.28 16.98 7.13
CA PRO A 75 -11.09 15.78 7.00
C PRO A 75 -10.41 14.63 6.27
N LEU A 76 -10.53 13.43 6.84
CA LEU A 76 -10.14 12.16 6.27
C LEU A 76 -11.37 11.30 5.98
N TYR A 77 -11.51 10.85 4.74
CA TYR A 77 -12.51 9.86 4.34
C TYR A 77 -11.80 8.58 3.96
N THR A 78 -12.26 7.44 4.46
CA THR A 78 -11.61 6.15 4.22
C THR A 78 -12.54 5.24 3.43
N PHE A 79 -11.98 4.47 2.50
CA PHE A 79 -12.76 3.67 1.56
C PHE A 79 -12.17 2.26 1.47
N ALA A 80 -12.90 1.24 1.93
CA ALA A 80 -12.58 -0.15 1.64
C ALA A 80 -13.06 -0.49 0.22
N THR A 81 -12.16 -1.00 -0.62
CA THR A 81 -12.49 -1.41 -2.01
C THR A 81 -12.73 -2.91 -2.10
N GLU A 82 -11.69 -3.73 -2.17
CA GLU A 82 -11.84 -5.20 -2.12
C GLU A 82 -11.59 -5.72 -0.71
N TYR A 83 -10.51 -5.27 -0.07
CA TYR A 83 -10.11 -5.77 1.25
C TYR A 83 -9.80 -4.63 2.22
N SER A 84 -10.28 -4.77 3.45
CA SER A 84 -9.77 -4.07 4.62
C SER A 84 -9.76 -5.05 5.79
N LEU A 85 -8.74 -5.91 5.82
CA LEU A 85 -8.62 -7.00 6.78
C LEU A 85 -7.44 -6.83 7.74
N GLY A 86 -7.59 -7.37 8.95
CA GLY A 86 -6.56 -7.36 9.99
C GLY A 86 -6.12 -5.94 10.32
N ASN A 87 -4.81 -5.68 10.30
CA ASN A 87 -4.28 -4.34 10.60
C ASN A 87 -4.72 -3.27 9.58
N ALA A 88 -5.15 -3.63 8.37
CA ALA A 88 -5.64 -2.62 7.41
C ALA A 88 -6.96 -1.97 7.87
N TYR A 89 -7.76 -2.69 8.66
CA TYR A 89 -9.01 -2.15 9.20
C TYR A 89 -8.77 -0.99 10.17
N GLN A 90 -7.62 -0.93 10.85
CA GLN A 90 -7.23 0.24 11.65
C GLN A 90 -7.15 1.50 10.79
N LEU A 91 -6.66 1.39 9.55
CA LEU A 91 -6.62 2.52 8.61
C LEU A 91 -8.01 2.95 8.17
N LEU A 92 -8.94 2.01 8.04
CA LEU A 92 -10.33 2.31 7.72
C LEU A 92 -10.99 3.12 8.86
N GLN A 93 -10.70 2.77 10.11
CA GLN A 93 -11.19 3.52 11.29
C GLN A 93 -10.57 4.91 11.46
N LEU A 94 -9.48 5.23 10.77
CA LEU A 94 -8.87 6.57 10.88
C LEU A 94 -9.76 7.67 10.29
N GLY A 95 -10.66 7.32 9.38
CA GLY A 95 -11.51 8.28 8.70
C GLY A 95 -12.49 8.95 9.66
N ASN A 96 -12.72 10.24 9.46
CA ASN A 96 -13.89 10.92 10.04
C ASN A 96 -15.19 10.25 9.57
N LYS A 97 -15.17 9.69 8.36
CA LYS A 97 -16.22 8.81 7.85
C LYS A 97 -15.63 7.72 6.97
N SER A 98 -16.06 6.49 7.22
CA SER A 98 -15.61 5.26 6.58
C SER A 98 -16.68 4.72 5.64
N TYR A 99 -16.21 4.23 4.49
CA TYR A 99 -17.04 3.72 3.42
C TYR A 99 -16.56 2.34 2.96
N ALA A 100 -17.49 1.53 2.47
CA ALA A 100 -17.18 0.27 1.80
C ALA A 100 -17.97 0.12 0.50
N GLN A 101 -17.50 -0.76 -0.39
CA GLN A 101 -18.35 -1.31 -1.44
C GLN A 101 -19.17 -2.48 -0.91
N ASN A 102 -20.30 -2.79 -1.55
CA ASN A 102 -21.18 -3.89 -1.13
C ASN A 102 -20.43 -5.23 -0.96
N THR A 103 -19.46 -5.49 -1.83
CA THR A 103 -18.70 -6.74 -1.89
C THR A 103 -17.32 -6.66 -1.21
N SER A 104 -16.97 -5.53 -0.60
CA SER A 104 -15.70 -5.40 0.15
C SER A 104 -15.66 -6.40 1.30
N LYS A 105 -14.50 -7.01 1.56
CA LYS A 105 -14.29 -7.89 2.70
C LYS A 105 -13.67 -7.10 3.85
N ILE A 106 -14.36 -7.06 4.98
CA ILE A 106 -13.99 -6.29 6.17
C ILE A 106 -14.00 -7.19 7.39
N GLY A 107 -12.96 -7.14 8.20
CA GLY A 107 -12.84 -7.98 9.38
C GLY A 107 -11.43 -8.01 9.96
N PHE A 108 -11.24 -8.82 11.00
CA PHE A 108 -10.00 -8.84 11.78
C PHE A 108 -9.05 -9.99 11.43
N THR A 109 -9.47 -10.86 10.50
CA THR A 109 -8.66 -11.97 10.01
C THR A 109 -7.37 -11.48 9.35
N GLN A 110 -6.24 -12.05 9.77
CA GLN A 110 -4.93 -11.76 9.17
C GLN A 110 -4.64 -12.68 7.97
N MET A 111 -3.70 -12.28 7.11
CA MET A 111 -3.21 -13.12 6.02
C MET A 111 -2.59 -14.43 6.54
N TYR A 112 -2.91 -15.53 5.88
CA TYR A 112 -2.23 -16.80 6.04
C TYR A 112 -0.75 -16.66 5.66
N LYS A 113 0.15 -17.21 6.48
CA LYS A 113 1.53 -17.42 6.07
C LYS A 113 1.65 -18.80 5.44
N ASN A 114 1.97 -18.83 4.16
CA ASN A 114 2.33 -20.07 3.49
C ASN A 114 3.74 -20.47 3.92
N LYS A 115 3.92 -21.70 4.39
CA LYS A 115 5.21 -22.28 4.73
C LYS A 115 5.55 -23.30 3.65
N LEU A 116 6.74 -23.19 3.07
CA LEU A 116 7.28 -24.20 2.15
C LEU A 116 8.15 -25.16 2.96
N ASN A 117 7.94 -26.45 2.76
CA ASN A 117 8.77 -27.50 3.32
C ASN A 117 9.62 -28.12 2.21
N PHE A 118 10.93 -27.92 2.27
CA PHE A 118 11.89 -28.48 1.31
C PHE A 118 12.69 -29.65 1.88
N ALA A 119 12.37 -30.11 3.09
CA ALA A 119 13.15 -31.15 3.77
C ALA A 119 13.30 -32.43 2.93
N GLU A 120 12.18 -32.98 2.44
CA GLU A 120 12.18 -34.19 1.60
C GLU A 120 12.89 -33.96 0.27
N PHE A 121 12.68 -32.80 -0.35
CA PHE A 121 13.37 -32.43 -1.59
C PHE A 121 14.89 -32.40 -1.39
N LEU A 122 15.39 -31.71 -0.37
CA LEU A 122 16.82 -31.62 -0.10
C LEU A 122 17.43 -32.98 0.25
N GLN A 123 16.72 -33.80 1.03
CA GLN A 123 17.15 -35.15 1.38
C GLN A 123 17.30 -36.06 0.14
N ASN A 124 16.35 -36.00 -0.80
CA ASN A 124 16.40 -36.80 -2.04
C ASN A 124 17.58 -36.45 -2.95
N TYR A 125 18.10 -35.22 -2.85
CA TYR A 125 19.29 -34.76 -3.59
C TYR A 125 20.58 -34.85 -2.77
N GLY A 126 20.55 -35.48 -1.58
CA GLY A 126 21.72 -35.62 -0.71
C GLY A 126 22.23 -34.31 -0.11
N ILE A 127 21.40 -33.27 -0.08
CA ILE A 127 21.74 -31.95 0.47
C ILE A 127 21.35 -31.91 1.95
N ASN A 128 22.34 -31.85 2.82
CA ASN A 128 22.14 -31.73 4.28
C ASN A 128 22.26 -30.27 4.71
N ALA A 129 21.12 -29.62 5.00
CA ALA A 129 21.11 -28.28 5.57
C ALA A 129 21.18 -28.36 7.11
N LEU A 130 22.32 -27.97 7.68
CA LEU A 130 22.51 -27.89 9.14
C LEU A 130 22.10 -26.50 9.64
N GLN A 131 21.23 -26.46 10.65
CA GLN A 131 20.85 -25.23 11.33
C GLN A 131 21.16 -25.37 12.82
N TYR A 132 22.06 -24.52 13.31
CA TYR A 132 22.33 -24.38 14.73
C TYR A 132 21.60 -23.13 15.24
N GLN A 133 20.73 -23.28 16.23
CA GLN A 133 20.10 -22.15 16.90
C GLN A 133 20.30 -22.27 18.42
N SER A 134 20.56 -21.13 19.06
CA SER A 134 20.75 -21.04 20.51
C SER A 134 19.41 -21.01 21.27
N SER A 135 18.33 -20.59 20.62
CA SER A 135 16.99 -20.56 21.20
C SER A 135 16.16 -21.75 20.74
N GLN A 136 15.14 -22.16 21.49
CA GLN A 136 14.17 -23.15 21.02
C GLN A 136 13.15 -22.56 20.02
N ILE A 137 13.16 -21.25 19.78
CA ILE A 137 12.28 -20.57 18.83
C ILE A 137 12.76 -20.87 17.42
N VAL A 138 12.03 -21.73 16.72
CA VAL A 138 12.35 -22.17 15.36
C VAL A 138 12.15 -21.02 14.38
N ASN A 139 13.09 -20.82 13.45
CA ASN A 139 12.86 -19.90 12.33
C ASN A 139 11.77 -20.47 11.41
N HIS A 140 10.56 -19.90 11.49
CA HIS A 140 9.36 -20.46 10.85
C HIS A 140 9.22 -20.16 9.35
N ASN A 141 10.09 -19.33 8.76
CA ASN A 141 9.90 -18.88 7.38
C ASN A 141 10.36 -19.91 6.33
N PHE A 142 11.30 -20.81 6.67
CA PHE A 142 11.77 -21.88 5.79
C PHE A 142 12.15 -23.12 6.60
N VAL A 143 11.55 -24.27 6.30
CA VAL A 143 12.00 -25.56 6.86
C VAL A 143 12.92 -26.22 5.83
N ILE A 144 14.20 -26.21 6.17
CA ILE A 144 15.29 -26.76 5.36
C ILE A 144 15.88 -28.05 5.96
N ASN A 145 15.54 -28.36 7.21
CA ASN A 145 16.06 -29.52 7.92
C ASN A 145 14.91 -30.51 8.20
N SER A 146 15.06 -31.77 7.75
CA SER A 146 14.10 -32.85 7.96
C SER A 146 13.91 -33.27 9.41
N LEU A 147 14.88 -32.96 10.28
CA LEU A 147 14.79 -33.22 11.73
C LEU A 147 13.91 -32.21 12.47
N VAL A 148 13.66 -31.04 11.88
CA VAL A 148 12.65 -30.11 12.37
C VAL A 148 11.32 -30.59 11.81
N LYS A 149 10.58 -31.39 12.59
CA LYS A 149 9.19 -31.73 12.27
C LYS A 149 8.42 -30.42 12.12
N SER A 150 8.15 -30.01 10.88
CA SER A 150 7.16 -28.98 10.60
C SER A 150 5.84 -29.50 11.15
N ASN A 151 5.21 -28.76 12.07
CA ASN A 151 3.90 -29.06 12.66
C ASN A 151 3.92 -29.97 13.90
N SER A 152 4.87 -29.79 14.82
CA SER A 152 4.61 -30.30 16.19
C SER A 152 3.35 -29.61 16.73
N GLN A 153 2.52 -30.33 17.51
CA GLN A 153 1.32 -29.73 18.12
C GLN A 153 1.66 -28.44 18.87
N GLN A 154 2.81 -28.42 19.55
CA GLN A 154 3.35 -27.24 20.22
C GLN A 154 3.60 -26.05 19.28
N GLU A 155 4.04 -26.28 18.04
CA GLU A 155 4.23 -25.23 17.04
C GLU A 155 2.88 -24.66 16.59
N MET A 156 1.88 -25.52 16.37
CA MET A 156 0.52 -25.09 16.02
C MET A 156 -0.12 -24.29 17.15
N ASP A 157 -0.02 -24.78 18.40
CA ASP A 157 -0.54 -24.11 19.58
C ASP A 157 0.11 -22.73 19.77
N TYR A 158 1.42 -22.61 19.53
CA TYR A 158 2.12 -21.33 19.58
C TYR A 158 1.62 -20.36 18.51
N LEU A 159 1.45 -20.82 17.27
CA LEU A 159 0.96 -19.98 16.17
C LEU A 159 -0.48 -19.54 16.40
N ASP A 160 -1.35 -20.44 16.87
CA ASP A 160 -2.73 -20.15 17.21
C ASP A 160 -2.80 -19.15 18.36
N GLN A 161 -1.98 -19.32 19.39
CA GLN A 161 -1.86 -18.34 20.48
C GLN A 161 -1.38 -16.98 19.96
N TYR A 162 -0.36 -16.95 19.09
CA TYR A 162 0.22 -15.71 18.58
C TYR A 162 -0.73 -14.94 17.66
N TYR A 163 -1.32 -15.61 16.68
CA TYR A 163 -2.27 -14.98 15.75
C TYR A 163 -3.60 -14.68 16.42
N GLY A 164 -4.09 -15.58 17.28
CA GLY A 164 -5.29 -15.35 18.09
C GLY A 164 -5.15 -14.15 19.01
N PHE A 165 -4.00 -13.99 19.68
CA PHE A 165 -3.72 -12.81 20.49
C PHE A 165 -3.78 -11.50 19.68
N LYS A 166 -3.20 -11.49 18.48
CA LYS A 166 -3.26 -10.30 17.61
C LYS A 166 -4.67 -9.98 17.13
N THR A 167 -5.44 -10.98 16.74
CA THR A 167 -6.85 -10.78 16.33
C THR A 167 -7.67 -10.22 17.48
N LYS A 168 -7.46 -10.71 18.70
CA LYS A 168 -8.09 -10.17 19.93
C LYS A 168 -7.71 -8.72 20.16
N GLN A 169 -6.43 -8.36 20.05
CA GLN A 169 -5.99 -6.95 20.20
C GLN A 169 -6.67 -6.02 19.20
N LEU A 170 -6.75 -6.41 17.93
CA LEU A 170 -7.41 -5.61 16.90
C LEU A 170 -8.92 -5.46 17.15
N THR A 171 -9.55 -6.56 17.57
CA THR A 171 -10.98 -6.55 17.87
C THR A 171 -11.28 -5.70 19.10
N GLU A 172 -10.42 -5.74 20.13
CA GLU A 172 -10.51 -4.85 21.29
C GLU A 172 -10.40 -3.38 20.93
N GLU A 173 -9.47 -3.04 20.04
CA GLU A 173 -9.31 -1.67 19.58
C GLU A 173 -10.56 -1.19 18.82
N CYS A 174 -11.09 -2.01 17.90
CA CYS A 174 -12.36 -1.70 17.24
C CYS A 174 -13.50 -1.56 18.23
N TRP A 175 -13.58 -2.48 19.19
CA TRP A 175 -14.63 -2.48 20.20
C TRP A 175 -14.60 -1.17 20.99
N LYS A 176 -13.41 -0.72 21.42
CA LYS A 176 -13.24 0.58 22.10
C LYS A 176 -13.68 1.77 21.23
N ASN A 177 -13.32 1.76 19.94
CA ASN A 177 -13.54 2.90 19.06
C ASN A 177 -14.96 2.98 18.49
N ARG A 178 -15.66 1.85 18.34
CA ARG A 178 -16.94 1.77 17.61
C ARG A 178 -18.04 1.04 18.37
N ARG A 179 -17.89 0.79 19.69
CA ARG A 179 -18.84 0.00 20.49
C ARG A 179 -20.29 0.38 20.25
N GLU A 180 -20.58 1.67 20.26
CA GLU A 180 -21.93 2.22 20.17
C GLU A 180 -22.62 1.94 18.83
N PHE A 181 -21.85 1.74 17.77
CA PHE A 181 -22.35 1.41 16.43
C PHE A 181 -22.47 -0.11 16.21
N ILE A 182 -21.67 -0.90 16.93
CA ILE A 182 -21.56 -2.34 16.73
C ILE A 182 -22.80 -3.08 17.28
N LYS A 183 -23.51 -3.77 16.38
CA LYS A 183 -24.75 -4.50 16.69
C LYS A 183 -24.56 -5.99 17.01
N ILE A 184 -23.35 -6.50 16.85
CA ILE A 184 -23.00 -7.90 17.13
C ILE A 184 -22.08 -8.01 18.33
N ASN A 185 -21.87 -9.22 18.84
CA ASN A 185 -20.97 -9.41 19.97
C ASN A 185 -19.49 -9.43 19.53
N LYS A 186 -18.57 -9.33 20.50
CA LYS A 186 -17.13 -9.27 20.26
C LYS A 186 -16.59 -10.57 19.62
N GLU A 187 -17.12 -11.72 20.03
CA GLU A 187 -16.73 -13.03 19.51
C GLU A 187 -17.07 -13.20 18.02
N GLN A 188 -18.23 -12.71 17.59
CA GLN A 188 -18.64 -12.69 16.20
C GLN A 188 -17.73 -11.80 15.36
N LEU A 189 -17.24 -10.69 15.92
CA LEU A 189 -16.24 -9.85 15.23
C LEU A 189 -14.91 -10.57 15.09
N GLU A 190 -14.40 -11.18 16.16
CA GLU A 190 -13.10 -11.84 16.17
C GLU A 190 -12.98 -12.94 15.10
N ASN A 191 -14.08 -13.67 14.86
CA ASN A 191 -14.06 -14.89 14.06
C ASN A 191 -14.62 -14.77 12.64
N ASN A 192 -15.17 -13.62 12.24
CA ASN A 192 -15.85 -13.48 10.94
C ASN A 192 -15.28 -12.35 10.07
N VAL A 193 -15.42 -12.56 8.76
CA VAL A 193 -15.24 -11.53 7.74
C VAL A 193 -16.62 -11.19 7.19
N PHE A 194 -16.90 -9.91 7.07
CA PHE A 194 -18.18 -9.38 6.62
C PHE A 194 -18.03 -8.75 5.24
N LEU A 195 -19.05 -8.92 4.40
CA LEU A 195 -19.19 -8.15 3.18
C LEU A 195 -19.52 -6.70 3.53
N GLY A 196 -19.16 -5.73 2.68
CA GLY A 196 -19.30 -4.32 3.03
C GLY A 196 -20.74 -3.89 3.32
N LYS A 197 -21.73 -4.52 2.68
CA LYS A 197 -23.14 -4.34 3.03
C LYS A 197 -23.43 -4.77 4.47
N GLU A 198 -23.01 -5.98 4.84
CA GLU A 198 -23.16 -6.52 6.19
C GLU A 198 -22.38 -5.66 7.20
N ALA A 199 -21.15 -5.27 6.86
CA ALA A 199 -20.29 -4.41 7.66
C ALA A 199 -20.97 -3.07 7.99
N LYS A 200 -21.70 -2.46 7.05
CA LYS A 200 -22.52 -1.28 7.33
C LYS A 200 -23.66 -1.61 8.28
N GLU A 201 -24.40 -2.69 8.01
CA GLU A 201 -25.55 -3.10 8.82
C GLU A 201 -25.18 -3.33 10.29
N ILE A 202 -24.02 -3.93 10.55
CA ILE A 202 -23.50 -4.22 11.89
C ILE A 202 -22.66 -3.10 12.50
N GLY A 203 -22.36 -2.02 11.76
CA GLY A 203 -21.65 -0.83 12.26
C GLY A 203 -20.12 -0.84 12.17
N LEU A 204 -19.50 -1.72 11.39
CA LEU A 204 -18.06 -1.71 11.11
C LEU A 204 -17.62 -0.63 10.12
N VAL A 205 -18.53 -0.17 9.26
CA VAL A 205 -18.33 1.02 8.43
C VAL A 205 -19.53 1.93 8.56
N ASP A 206 -19.34 3.22 8.26
CA ASP A 206 -20.40 4.20 8.42
C ASP A 206 -21.37 4.15 7.23
N GLU A 207 -20.85 4.06 6.00
CA GLU A 207 -21.67 4.11 4.80
C GLU A 207 -21.17 3.19 3.67
N LEU A 208 -22.00 3.04 2.65
CA LEU A 208 -21.61 2.40 1.39
C LEU A 208 -21.32 3.49 0.36
N GLY A 209 -20.26 3.32 -0.43
CA GLY A 209 -19.94 4.28 -1.49
C GLY A 209 -18.56 4.12 -2.09
N THR A 210 -18.41 4.62 -3.32
CA THR A 210 -17.10 4.77 -3.97
C THR A 210 -16.48 6.11 -3.61
N TYR A 211 -15.14 6.20 -3.63
CA TYR A 211 -14.47 7.45 -3.31
C TYR A 211 -14.80 8.54 -4.33
N GLU A 212 -15.01 8.19 -5.59
CA GLU A 212 -15.39 9.12 -6.64
C GLU A 212 -16.73 9.77 -6.31
N GLN A 213 -17.76 8.97 -6.05
CA GLN A 213 -19.10 9.45 -5.73
C GLN A 213 -19.08 10.34 -4.48
N VAL A 214 -18.47 9.85 -3.39
CA VAL A 214 -18.47 10.53 -2.10
C VAL A 214 -17.68 11.83 -2.17
N LEU A 215 -16.46 11.81 -2.72
CA LEU A 215 -15.61 13.01 -2.74
C LEU A 215 -16.12 14.05 -3.74
N MET A 216 -16.70 13.64 -4.88
CA MET A 216 -17.32 14.59 -5.82
C MET A 216 -18.58 15.23 -5.23
N GLN A 217 -19.39 14.46 -4.50
CA GLN A 217 -20.59 14.99 -3.83
C GLN A 217 -20.21 15.95 -2.69
N GLN A 218 -19.21 15.58 -1.89
CA GLN A 218 -18.79 16.37 -0.74
C GLN A 218 -18.00 17.63 -1.16
N TYR A 219 -17.24 17.56 -2.26
CA TYR A 219 -16.34 18.62 -2.72
C TYR A 219 -16.49 18.91 -4.23
N PRO A 220 -17.67 19.35 -4.70
CA PRO A 220 -17.96 19.48 -6.13
C PRO A 220 -17.11 20.52 -6.88
N LYS A 221 -16.51 21.48 -6.16
CA LYS A 221 -15.66 22.54 -6.73
C LYS A 221 -14.17 22.25 -6.58
N ALA A 222 -13.80 21.21 -5.85
CA ALA A 222 -12.41 20.87 -5.58
C ALA A 222 -11.85 19.96 -6.68
N LYS A 223 -10.55 20.10 -6.93
CA LYS A 223 -9.83 19.19 -7.80
C LYS A 223 -9.43 17.94 -7.02
N ILE A 224 -9.87 16.77 -7.47
CA ILE A 224 -9.45 15.49 -6.88
C ILE A 224 -8.11 15.10 -7.51
N ILE A 225 -7.06 14.96 -6.69
CA ILE A 225 -5.70 14.64 -7.14
C ILE A 225 -5.26 13.30 -6.54
N PRO A 226 -5.12 12.24 -7.36
CA PRO A 226 -4.56 10.98 -6.91
C PRO A 226 -3.05 11.11 -6.69
N ILE A 227 -2.60 10.75 -5.49
CA ILE A 227 -1.18 10.53 -5.15
C ILE A 227 -0.94 9.03 -5.34
N ASN A 228 -0.58 8.68 -6.57
CA ASN A 228 -0.51 7.30 -7.06
C ASN A 228 0.53 6.50 -6.29
N THR A 229 0.14 5.45 -5.57
CA THR A 229 1.07 4.44 -5.02
C THR A 229 1.49 3.41 -6.06
N GLU A 230 0.82 3.38 -7.21
CA GLU A 230 1.25 2.62 -8.37
C GLU A 230 2.23 3.46 -9.19
N GLY A 231 3.48 2.98 -9.20
CA GLY A 231 4.51 3.48 -10.06
C GLY A 231 4.12 3.35 -11.53
N LYS A 232 3.58 4.41 -12.12
CA LYS A 232 3.74 4.66 -13.55
C LYS A 232 5.21 4.93 -13.93
N LEU A 233 6.09 5.03 -12.93
CA LEU A 233 7.54 5.15 -13.11
C LEU A 233 8.29 3.82 -12.93
N THR A 234 7.69 2.79 -12.34
CA THR A 234 8.43 1.56 -11.99
C THR A 234 8.68 0.62 -13.15
N GLU A 235 7.88 0.59 -14.22
CA GLU A 235 8.23 -0.24 -15.39
C GLU A 235 9.46 0.33 -16.12
N TYR A 236 9.49 1.64 -16.40
CA TYR A 236 10.63 2.26 -17.07
C TYR A 236 11.87 2.29 -16.18
N GLU A 237 11.76 2.59 -14.88
CA GLU A 237 12.90 2.55 -13.97
C GLU A 237 13.39 1.12 -13.70
N ASN A 238 12.50 0.11 -13.67
CA ASN A 238 12.94 -1.28 -13.59
C ASN A 238 13.60 -1.74 -14.89
N TRP A 239 13.07 -1.37 -16.06
CA TRP A 239 13.73 -1.62 -17.35
C TRP A 239 15.07 -0.91 -17.44
N PHE A 240 15.18 0.32 -16.95
CA PHE A 240 16.42 1.08 -16.96
C PHE A 240 17.43 0.52 -15.96
N ASN A 241 17.01 0.12 -14.76
CA ASN A 241 17.86 -0.53 -13.76
C ASN A 241 18.28 -1.95 -14.19
N LEU A 242 17.40 -2.68 -14.86
CA LEU A 242 17.72 -3.95 -15.52
C LEU A 242 18.73 -3.74 -16.65
N PHE A 243 18.53 -2.71 -17.48
CA PHE A 243 19.49 -2.32 -18.52
C PHE A 243 20.85 -1.92 -17.93
N ILE A 244 20.89 -1.13 -16.85
CA ILE A 244 22.13 -0.75 -16.17
C ILE A 244 22.83 -1.99 -15.61
N LYS A 245 22.10 -2.89 -14.93
CA LYS A 245 22.66 -4.17 -14.44
C LYS A 245 23.19 -5.05 -15.56
N ILE A 246 22.44 -5.16 -16.66
CA ILE A 246 22.88 -5.88 -17.86
C ILE A 246 24.12 -5.19 -18.43
N SER A 247 24.16 -3.85 -18.50
CA SER A 247 25.28 -3.08 -19.04
C SER A 247 26.58 -3.21 -18.27
N GLN A 248 26.49 -3.51 -16.97
CA GLN A 248 27.61 -3.75 -16.07
C GLN A 248 28.05 -5.22 -16.06
N SER A 249 27.30 -6.12 -16.70
CA SER A 249 27.68 -7.52 -16.84
C SER A 249 28.75 -7.69 -17.92
N ARG A 250 29.71 -8.59 -17.69
CA ARG A 250 30.81 -8.88 -18.63
C ARG A 250 30.33 -9.38 -20.01
N GLY A 251 29.10 -9.87 -20.13
CA GLY A 251 28.49 -10.31 -21.40
C GLY A 251 27.90 -9.19 -22.25
N PHE A 252 27.60 -8.01 -21.68
CA PHE A 252 27.00 -6.90 -22.44
C PHE A 252 27.97 -6.24 -23.41
N LEU A 253 29.27 -6.23 -23.09
CA LEU A 253 30.29 -5.77 -24.03
C LEU A 253 30.28 -6.62 -25.33
N GLY A 254 30.02 -7.92 -25.21
CA GLY A 254 29.84 -8.84 -26.34
C GLY A 254 28.57 -8.57 -27.15
N LEU A 255 27.46 -8.23 -26.47
CA LEU A 255 26.19 -7.84 -27.11
C LEU A 255 26.27 -6.48 -27.84
N VAL A 256 27.01 -5.52 -27.29
CA VAL A 256 27.27 -4.21 -27.92
C VAL A 256 28.17 -4.37 -29.16
N LEU A 257 29.13 -5.29 -29.12
CA LEU A 257 29.94 -5.69 -30.27
C LEU A 257 29.11 -6.43 -31.34
N LEU A 258 28.09 -7.21 -30.95
CA LEU A 258 27.22 -7.96 -31.86
C LEU A 258 26.09 -7.12 -32.49
N PHE A 259 25.51 -6.15 -31.77
CA PHE A 259 24.36 -5.34 -32.25
C PHE A 259 24.75 -3.93 -32.78
N GLY A 260 26.01 -3.53 -32.60
CA GLY A 260 26.63 -2.44 -33.34
C GLY A 260 26.26 -1.02 -32.89
N ILE A 261 27.23 -0.11 -33.09
CA ILE A 261 27.18 1.34 -32.85
C ILE A 261 25.90 2.01 -33.40
N LYS A 262 25.31 1.45 -34.48
CA LYS A 262 24.05 1.94 -35.08
C LYS A 262 22.87 1.96 -34.10
N VAL A 263 22.74 0.98 -33.22
CA VAL A 263 21.65 0.94 -32.24
C VAL A 263 21.85 2.03 -31.17
N MET A 264 23.07 2.22 -30.68
CA MET A 264 23.39 3.29 -29.73
C MET A 264 23.17 4.68 -30.32
N VAL A 265 23.54 4.91 -31.58
CA VAL A 265 23.30 6.20 -32.27
C VAL A 265 21.80 6.45 -32.41
N LYS A 266 21.00 5.43 -32.78
CA LYS A 266 19.55 5.56 -32.92
C LYS A 266 18.87 5.87 -31.58
N TRP A 267 19.24 5.18 -30.50
CA TRP A 267 18.71 5.45 -29.17
C TRP A 267 19.20 6.78 -28.59
N GLY A 268 20.46 7.16 -28.84
CA GLY A 268 21.00 8.47 -28.47
C GLY A 268 20.25 9.62 -29.15
N LEU A 269 19.90 9.48 -30.43
CA LEU A 269 19.08 10.43 -31.16
C LEU A 269 17.65 10.53 -30.59
N ILE A 270 17.03 9.40 -30.26
CA ILE A 270 15.69 9.39 -29.63
C ILE A 270 15.71 10.13 -28.29
N ILE A 271 16.72 9.87 -27.45
CA ILE A 271 16.89 10.54 -26.15
C ILE A 271 17.16 12.04 -26.34
N TYR A 272 17.97 12.41 -27.33
CA TYR A 272 18.28 13.80 -27.65
C TYR A 272 17.03 14.57 -28.10
N VAL A 273 16.26 14.03 -29.05
CA VAL A 273 15.01 14.62 -29.54
C VAL A 273 13.99 14.75 -28.42
N TRP A 274 13.87 13.73 -27.56
CA TRP A 274 13.00 13.79 -26.39
C TRP A 274 13.42 14.89 -25.41
N ARG A 275 14.71 15.04 -25.12
CA ARG A 275 15.24 16.12 -24.27
C ARG A 275 14.91 17.51 -24.83
N GLN A 276 15.04 17.70 -26.14
CA GLN A 276 14.69 18.97 -26.79
C GLN A 276 13.19 19.25 -26.74
N SER A 277 12.35 18.22 -26.95
CA SER A 277 10.88 18.32 -26.80
C SER A 277 10.47 18.73 -25.38
N VAL A 278 11.09 18.15 -24.35
CA VAL A 278 10.84 18.51 -22.95
C VAL A 278 11.29 19.95 -22.66
N LYS A 279 12.43 20.38 -23.21
CA LYS A 279 12.95 21.75 -23.04
C LYS A 279 12.05 22.78 -23.73
N GLN A 280 11.56 22.50 -24.93
CA GLN A 280 10.62 23.38 -25.63
C GLN A 280 9.26 23.45 -24.92
N ARG A 281 8.74 22.35 -24.38
CA ARG A 281 7.52 22.37 -23.56
C ARG A 281 7.68 23.22 -22.28
N LYS A 282 8.87 23.23 -21.67
CA LYS A 282 9.18 24.10 -20.53
C LYS A 282 9.27 25.57 -20.93
N LEU A 283 9.88 25.88 -22.09
CA LEU A 283 9.99 27.24 -22.61
C LEU A 283 8.63 27.81 -23.03
N LYS A 284 7.78 27.00 -23.68
CA LYS A 284 6.42 27.38 -24.07
C LYS A 284 5.56 27.70 -22.84
N LYS A 285 5.64 26.87 -21.80
CA LYS A 285 5.02 27.15 -20.49
C LYS A 285 5.55 28.42 -19.80
N LEU A 286 6.80 28.82 -20.06
CA LEU A 286 7.39 30.04 -19.51
C LEU A 286 7.00 31.31 -20.29
N GLN A 287 6.69 31.16 -21.58
CA GLN A 287 6.19 32.25 -22.43
C GLN A 287 4.68 32.46 -22.23
N GLU A 288 3.92 31.37 -22.11
CA GLU A 288 2.50 31.38 -21.75
C GLU A 288 2.25 31.88 -20.31
N SER A 289 3.27 31.89 -19.43
CA SER A 289 3.19 32.49 -18.10
C SER A 289 3.62 33.97 -18.05
N LYS A 290 4.04 34.56 -19.19
CA LYS A 290 4.48 35.96 -19.31
C LYS A 290 3.52 36.81 -20.17
N GLN A 291 2.48 36.22 -20.75
CA GLN A 291 1.30 36.88 -21.31
C GLN A 291 0.15 36.76 -20.32
#